data_AF-A0A3S0I092-F1
#
_entry.id   AF-A0A3S0I092-F1
#
_cell.length_a   1.000
_cell.length_b   1.000
_cell.length_c   1.000
_cell.angle_alpha   90.00
_cell.angle_beta   90.00
_cell.angle_gamma   90.00
#
_symmetry.space_group_name_H-M   'P 1'
#
loop_
_entity.id
_entity.type
_entity.pdbx_description
1 polymer ?
#
loop_
_entity_poly.entity_id
_entity_poly.type
_entity_poly.pdbx_seq_one_letter_code
_entity_poly.pdbx_strand_id
1 'polypeptide(L)'
;MPSRAIRAIVRNQRVYSVPTSATVRTAAHMMKEYRVGALMVVDGDQLIGIFTERDALFRVLAGNLDPDRTSVGDVMTANPTTIAPDRPMGHALHLMHEGGFRHLPVAENGVPLGMVSIRDALGMELIDFEQEVDDRDAIAEILG
;
A
#
# COMPACT_ATOMS: atom_id res chain seq x y z
N MET A 1 -9.95 -12.60 -9.79
CA MET A 1 -8.87 -12.90 -8.82
C MET A 1 -7.50 -12.26 -9.20
N PRO A 2 -6.55 -12.84 -9.96
CA PRO A 2 -5.24 -12.19 -10.19
C PRO A 2 -5.22 -11.14 -11.31
N SER A 3 -6.12 -11.22 -12.30
CA SER A 3 -5.98 -10.51 -13.58
C SER A 3 -6.36 -9.02 -13.58
N ARG A 4 -7.01 -8.51 -12.52
CA ARG A 4 -7.37 -7.08 -12.44
C ARG A 4 -6.11 -6.22 -12.50
N ALA A 5 -6.10 -5.25 -13.42
CA ALA A 5 -4.99 -4.33 -13.54
C ALA A 5 -4.91 -3.42 -12.30
N ILE A 6 -3.69 -3.23 -11.78
CA ILE A 6 -3.41 -2.38 -10.62
C ILE A 6 -3.91 -0.95 -10.82
N ARG A 7 -3.90 -0.42 -12.06
CA ARG A 7 -4.45 0.90 -12.38
C ARG A 7 -5.90 1.05 -11.93
N ALA A 8 -6.69 -0.01 -11.98
CA ALA A 8 -8.10 0.03 -11.59
C ALA A 8 -8.28 0.05 -10.07
N ILE A 9 -7.25 -0.29 -9.30
CA ILE A 9 -7.22 -0.20 -7.83
C ILE A 9 -6.79 1.22 -7.44
N VAL A 10 -5.72 1.74 -8.05
CA VAL A 10 -5.13 3.03 -7.65
C VAL A 10 -5.75 4.26 -8.34
N ARG A 11 -6.64 4.11 -9.33
CA ARG A 11 -7.19 5.22 -10.14
C ARG A 11 -7.70 6.42 -9.33
N ASN A 12 -8.36 6.15 -8.22
CA ASN A 12 -8.97 7.17 -7.35
C ASN A 12 -8.29 7.24 -5.99
N GLN A 13 -7.12 6.62 -5.85
CA GLN A 13 -6.38 6.62 -4.60
C GLN A 13 -5.64 7.94 -4.46
N ARG A 14 -5.73 8.56 -3.28
CA ARG A 14 -4.84 9.65 -2.93
C ARG A 14 -3.45 9.09 -2.64
N VAL A 15 -2.43 9.63 -3.29
CA VAL A 15 -1.03 9.31 -3.02
C VAL A 15 -0.65 9.95 -1.68
N TYR A 16 -0.33 9.12 -0.69
CA TYR A 16 0.17 9.59 0.61
C TYR A 16 1.69 9.44 0.65
N SER A 17 2.38 10.57 0.71
CA SER A 17 3.83 10.62 0.73
C SER A 17 4.37 11.64 1.74
N VAL A 18 5.63 11.48 2.10
CA VAL A 18 6.40 12.38 2.97
C VAL A 18 7.79 12.63 2.36
N PRO A 19 8.40 13.80 2.60
CA PRO A 19 9.81 13.99 2.29
C PRO A 19 10.71 13.20 3.27
N THR A 20 11.96 12.97 2.90
CA THR A 20 12.97 12.32 3.77
C THR A 20 13.17 13.07 5.09
N SER A 21 13.05 14.40 5.06
CA SER A 21 13.23 15.29 6.21
C SER A 21 12.07 15.25 7.20
N ALA A 22 10.92 14.65 6.86
CA ALA A 22 9.82 14.51 7.79
C ALA A 22 10.23 13.68 9.00
N THR A 23 9.77 14.05 10.19
CA THR A 23 10.01 13.25 11.39
C THR A 23 9.14 12.00 11.40
N VAL A 24 9.61 10.95 12.08
CA VAL A 24 8.82 9.73 12.29
C VAL A 24 7.49 10.05 12.97
N ARG A 25 7.45 11.00 13.91
CA ARG A 25 6.19 11.44 14.54
C ARG A 25 5.21 12.03 13.51
N THR A 26 5.68 12.89 12.62
CA THR A 26 4.84 13.48 11.56
C THR A 26 4.28 12.39 10.65
N ALA A 27 5.13 11.45 10.22
CA ALA A 27 4.71 10.30 9.43
C ALA A 27 3.67 9.43 10.15
N ALA A 28 3.85 9.16 11.45
CA ALA A 28 2.91 8.39 12.25
C ALA A 28 1.56 9.09 12.40
N HIS A 29 1.53 10.41 12.60
CA HIS A 29 0.29 11.18 12.60
C HIS A 29 -0.43 11.10 11.27
N MET A 30 0.29 11.21 10.16
CA MET A 30 -0.26 11.10 8.82
C MET A 30 -0.85 9.70 8.55
N MET A 31 -0.13 8.64 8.95
CA MET A 31 -0.63 7.26 8.88
C MET A 31 -1.93 7.08 9.69
N LYS A 32 -2.00 7.65 10.90
CA LYS A 32 -3.21 7.64 11.73
C LYS A 32 -4.37 8.40 11.10
N GLU A 33 -4.12 9.62 10.62
CA GLU A 33 -5.13 10.50 10.03
C GLU A 33 -5.76 9.86 8.80
N TYR A 34 -4.93 9.31 7.91
CA TYR A 34 -5.38 8.72 6.64
C TYR A 34 -5.67 7.22 6.73
N ARG A 35 -5.48 6.62 7.91
CA ARG A 35 -5.71 5.18 8.18
C ARG A 35 -4.94 4.28 7.21
N VAL A 36 -3.69 4.63 6.93
CA VAL A 36 -2.78 3.88 6.05
C VAL A 36 -1.63 3.28 6.86
N GLY A 37 -1.18 2.08 6.48
CA GLY A 37 -0.09 1.37 7.16
C GLY A 37 1.31 1.63 6.58
N ALA A 38 1.38 2.45 5.53
CA ALA A 38 2.62 2.81 4.86
C ALA A 38 2.50 4.15 4.13
N LEU A 39 3.63 4.83 4.00
CA LEU A 39 3.80 6.08 3.27
C LEU A 39 4.91 5.91 2.25
N MET A 40 4.71 6.50 1.08
CA MET A 40 5.80 6.67 0.11
C MET A 40 6.72 7.79 0.59
N VAL A 41 8.03 7.61 0.39
CA VAL A 41 9.01 8.65 0.68
C VAL A 41 9.52 9.20 -0.63
N VAL A 42 9.41 10.52 -0.79
CA VAL A 42 9.70 11.21 -2.04
C VAL A 42 10.79 12.26 -1.87
N ASP A 43 11.53 12.49 -2.96
CA ASP A 43 12.37 13.67 -3.16
C ASP A 43 11.87 14.38 -4.43
N GLY A 44 11.27 15.56 -4.25
CA GLY A 44 10.42 16.16 -5.28
C GLY A 44 9.29 15.22 -5.70
N ASP A 45 9.22 14.91 -7.00
CA ASP A 45 8.21 14.02 -7.59
C ASP A 45 8.67 12.56 -7.69
N GLN A 46 9.87 12.24 -7.20
CA GLN A 46 10.47 10.92 -7.35
C GLN A 46 10.27 10.08 -6.10
N LEU A 47 9.81 8.84 -6.28
CA LEU A 47 9.77 7.85 -5.23
C LEU A 47 11.17 7.34 -4.93
N ILE A 48 11.66 7.60 -3.72
CA ILE A 48 12.99 7.19 -3.27
C ILE A 48 12.95 6.19 -2.11
N GLY A 49 11.79 6.02 -1.47
CA GLY A 49 11.64 5.14 -0.33
C GLY A 49 10.21 4.76 0.02
N ILE A 50 10.08 3.85 0.99
CA ILE A 50 8.83 3.53 1.67
C ILE A 50 9.08 3.47 3.18
N PHE A 51 8.13 3.99 3.96
CA PHE A 51 8.13 3.90 5.41
C PHE A 51 6.82 3.26 5.88
N THR A 52 6.91 2.26 6.76
CA THR A 52 5.76 1.45 7.20
C THR A 52 5.60 1.43 8.71
N GLU A 53 4.46 0.97 9.20
CA GLU A 53 4.24 0.67 10.62
C GLU A 53 5.33 -0.24 11.20
N ARG A 54 5.82 -1.20 10.41
CA ARG A 54 6.91 -2.12 10.79
C ARG A 54 8.20 -1.34 11.04
N ASP A 55 8.51 -0.37 10.20
CA ASP A 55 9.71 0.45 10.34
C ASP A 55 9.63 1.34 11.58
N ALA A 56 8.47 1.98 11.81
CA ALA A 56 8.22 2.75 13.04
C ALA A 56 8.41 1.87 14.30
N LEU A 57 7.86 0.66 14.31
CA LEU A 57 7.94 -0.24 15.45
C LEU A 57 9.37 -0.74 15.69
N PHE A 58 10.02 -1.32 14.67
CA PHE A 58 11.27 -2.06 14.86
C PHE A 58 12.51 -1.17 14.77
N ARG A 59 12.52 -0.18 13.88
CA ARG A 59 13.72 0.66 13.68
C ARG A 59 13.76 1.83 14.65
N VAL A 60 12.58 2.35 15.05
CA VAL A 60 12.49 3.55 15.90
C VAL A 60 12.20 3.17 17.34
N LEU A 61 11.02 2.60 17.62
CA LEU A 61 10.62 2.30 19.00
C LEU A 61 11.53 1.23 19.64
N ALA A 62 11.66 0.07 19.00
CA ALA A 62 12.56 -0.99 19.49
C ALA A 62 14.04 -0.62 19.38
N GLY A 63 14.38 0.33 18.50
CA GLY A 63 15.73 0.90 18.35
C GLY A 63 16.07 1.97 19.40
N ASN A 64 15.14 2.32 20.30
CA ASN A 64 15.29 3.42 21.28
C ASN A 64 15.63 4.78 20.62
N LEU A 65 15.12 5.03 19.42
CA LEU A 65 15.27 6.31 18.75
C LEU A 65 14.10 7.24 19.10
N ASP A 66 14.39 8.54 19.20
CA ASP A 66 13.38 9.56 19.44
C ASP A 66 12.60 9.88 18.15
N PRO A 67 11.29 9.60 18.07
CA PRO A 67 10.49 9.84 16.85
C PRO A 67 10.31 11.32 16.51
N ASP A 68 10.56 12.24 17.45
CA ASP A 68 10.54 13.69 17.20
C ASP A 68 11.82 14.19 16.51
N ARG A 69 12.92 13.44 16.63
CA ARG A 69 14.23 13.84 16.12
C ARG A 69 14.75 12.95 14.99
N THR A 70 14.18 11.76 14.85
CA THR A 70 14.54 10.80 13.79
C THR A 70 13.81 11.15 12.50
N SER A 71 14.55 11.35 11.42
CA SER A 71 13.97 11.59 10.11
C SER A 71 13.47 10.27 9.49
N VAL A 72 12.44 10.34 8.66
CA VAL A 72 11.95 9.19 7.90
C VAL A 72 13.04 8.67 6.96
N GLY A 73 13.84 9.56 6.37
CA GLY A 73 14.96 9.19 5.50
C GLY A 73 15.97 8.25 6.16
N ASP A 74 16.20 8.39 7.46
CA ASP A 74 17.16 7.55 8.21
C ASP A 74 16.63 6.12 8.47
N VAL A 75 15.31 5.93 8.45
CA VAL A 75 14.66 4.67 8.85
C VAL A 75 13.74 4.07 7.79
N MET A 76 13.60 4.68 6.62
CA MET A 76 12.85 4.13 5.50
C MET A 76 13.55 2.92 4.86
N THR A 77 12.83 2.17 4.05
CA THR A 77 13.45 1.29 3.06
C THR A 77 13.68 2.11 1.79
N ALA A 78 14.95 2.37 1.45
CA ALA A 78 15.32 3.06 0.22
C ALA A 78 15.15 2.14 -1.00
N ASN A 79 14.85 2.74 -2.16
CA ASN A 79 14.67 2.04 -3.44
C ASN A 79 13.74 0.81 -3.32
N PRO A 80 12.49 1.00 -2.86
CA PRO A 80 11.59 -0.12 -2.63
C PRO A 80 11.29 -0.85 -3.92
N THR A 81 10.93 -2.13 -3.82
CA THR A 81 10.29 -2.84 -4.92
C THR A 81 9.01 -2.09 -5.31
N THR A 82 8.82 -1.86 -6.60
CA THR A 82 7.63 -1.17 -7.14
C THR A 82 6.95 -2.06 -8.18
N ILE A 83 5.73 -1.66 -8.56
CA ILE A 83 4.99 -2.32 -9.62
C ILE A 83 4.37 -1.32 -10.59
N ALA A 84 4.40 -1.64 -11.88
CA ALA A 84 3.78 -0.85 -12.92
C ALA A 84 2.23 -0.98 -12.86
N PRO A 85 1.48 0.07 -13.18
CA PRO A 85 0.03 0.10 -13.03
C PRO A 85 -0.72 -0.83 -14.01
N ASP A 86 -0.08 -1.25 -15.09
CA ASP A 86 -0.63 -2.20 -16.07
C ASP A 86 -0.55 -3.66 -15.62
N ARG A 87 0.22 -3.96 -14.57
CA ARG A 87 0.38 -5.33 -14.07
C ARG A 87 -0.88 -5.84 -13.35
N PRO A 88 -1.11 -7.16 -13.38
CA PRO A 88 -2.19 -7.80 -12.63
C PRO A 88 -1.94 -7.78 -11.12
N MET A 89 -2.99 -7.63 -10.31
CA MET A 89 -2.93 -7.67 -8.85
C MET A 89 -2.33 -8.98 -8.31
N GLY A 90 -2.51 -10.10 -9.00
CA GLY A 90 -1.85 -11.36 -8.64
C GLY A 90 -0.32 -11.27 -8.64
N HIS A 91 0.26 -10.46 -9.52
CA HIS A 91 1.70 -10.22 -9.53
C HIS A 91 2.13 -9.40 -8.31
N ALA A 92 1.33 -8.41 -7.89
CA ALA A 92 1.58 -7.67 -6.66
C ALA A 92 1.57 -8.59 -5.43
N LEU A 93 0.60 -9.50 -5.35
CA LEU A 93 0.50 -10.48 -4.26
C LEU A 93 1.70 -11.44 -4.23
N HIS A 94 2.17 -11.87 -5.40
CA HIS A 94 3.37 -12.69 -5.50
C HIS A 94 4.62 -11.95 -4.98
N LEU A 95 4.84 -10.70 -5.42
CA LEU A 95 5.96 -9.87 -4.94
C LEU A 95 5.89 -9.62 -3.43
N MET A 96 4.70 -9.37 -2.88
CA MET A 96 4.47 -9.23 -1.44
C MET A 96 4.82 -10.50 -0.67
N HIS A 97 4.41 -11.66 -1.19
CA HIS A 97 4.72 -12.96 -0.59
C HIS A 97 6.22 -13.25 -0.59
N GLU A 98 6.87 -13.14 -1.75
CA GLU A 98 8.32 -13.40 -1.87
C GLU A 98 9.16 -12.43 -1.04
N GLY A 99 8.79 -11.14 -1.03
CA GLY A 99 9.53 -10.10 -0.31
C GLY A 99 9.18 -9.96 1.17
N GLY A 100 8.17 -10.67 1.68
CA GLY A 100 7.77 -10.63 3.09
C GLY A 100 7.22 -9.26 3.54
N PHE A 101 6.63 -8.50 2.62
CA PHE A 101 6.03 -7.19 2.87
C PHE A 101 4.56 -7.16 2.42
N ARG A 102 3.80 -6.17 2.90
CA ARG A 102 2.33 -6.10 2.69
C ARG A 102 1.86 -4.89 1.89
N HIS A 103 2.79 -4.00 1.54
CA HIS A 103 2.53 -2.79 0.79
C HIS A 103 3.54 -2.72 -0.35
N LEU A 104 3.06 -2.35 -1.54
CA LEU A 104 3.85 -2.26 -2.76
C LEU A 104 3.52 -0.92 -3.44
N PRO A 105 4.47 0.02 -3.52
CA PRO A 105 4.28 1.26 -4.25
C PRO A 105 4.01 0.99 -5.72
N VAL A 106 3.02 1.69 -6.27
CA VAL A 106 2.74 1.72 -7.70
C VAL A 106 3.41 2.94 -8.27
N ALA A 107 4.32 2.76 -9.22
CA ALA A 107 5.08 3.85 -9.81
C ALA A 107 5.31 3.62 -11.30
N GLU A 108 5.42 4.70 -12.05
CA GLU A 108 5.76 4.68 -13.47
C GLU A 108 6.84 5.74 -13.71
N ASN A 109 7.98 5.34 -14.29
CA ASN A 109 9.15 6.22 -14.49
C ASN A 109 9.61 6.94 -13.21
N GLY A 110 9.56 6.25 -12.06
CA GLY A 110 9.95 6.81 -10.76
C GLY A 110 8.90 7.71 -10.10
N VAL A 111 7.83 8.08 -10.81
CA VAL A 111 6.74 8.89 -10.28
C VAL A 111 5.74 7.99 -9.54
N PRO A 112 5.42 8.27 -8.26
CA PRO A 112 4.44 7.49 -7.51
C PRO A 112 3.02 7.77 -8.01
N LEU A 113 2.27 6.70 -8.30
CA LEU A 113 0.88 6.75 -8.74
C LEU A 113 -0.10 6.27 -7.65
N GLY A 114 0.38 5.50 -6.67
CA GLY A 114 -0.44 4.95 -5.61
C GLY A 114 0.28 3.87 -4.83
N MET A 115 -0.49 3.13 -4.04
CA MET A 115 0.00 2.01 -3.23
C MET A 115 -1.03 0.91 -3.23
N VAL A 116 -0.59 -0.32 -3.51
CA VAL A 116 -1.40 -1.51 -3.30
C VAL A 116 -0.91 -2.26 -2.07
N SER A 117 -1.84 -2.91 -1.38
CA SER A 117 -1.60 -3.66 -0.17
C SER A 117 -2.33 -5.00 -0.19
N ILE A 118 -1.99 -5.87 0.75
CA ILE A 118 -2.74 -7.12 0.93
C ILE A 118 -4.23 -6.88 1.24
N ARG A 119 -4.61 -5.72 1.79
CA ARG A 119 -6.01 -5.38 2.07
C ARG A 119 -6.81 -5.15 0.81
N ASP A 120 -6.16 -4.63 -0.25
CA ASP A 120 -6.81 -4.44 -1.55
C ASP A 120 -7.17 -5.79 -2.20
N ALA A 121 -6.51 -6.88 -1.79
CA ALA A 121 -6.90 -8.22 -2.20
C ALA A 121 -8.15 -8.74 -1.48
N LEU A 122 -8.28 -8.46 -0.17
CA LEU A 122 -9.46 -8.86 0.61
C LEU A 122 -10.73 -8.14 0.16
N GLY A 123 -10.63 -6.85 -0.22
CA GLY A 123 -11.77 -6.11 -0.75
C GLY A 123 -12.34 -6.73 -2.04
N MET A 124 -11.51 -7.46 -2.81
CA MET A 124 -11.98 -8.19 -3.98
C MET A 124 -12.73 -9.46 -3.61
N GLU A 125 -12.27 -10.21 -2.61
CA GLU A 125 -13.00 -11.39 -2.12
C GLU A 125 -14.39 -11.03 -1.60
N LEU A 126 -14.54 -9.85 -0.98
CA LEU A 126 -15.83 -9.37 -0.50
C LEU A 126 -16.79 -9.04 -1.65
N ILE A 127 -16.31 -8.39 -2.70
CA ILE A 127 -17.12 -8.09 -3.90
C ILE A 127 -17.54 -9.38 -4.61
N ASP A 128 -16.60 -10.34 -4.75
CA ASP A 128 -16.89 -11.62 -5.39
C ASP A 128 -17.92 -12.42 -4.56
N PHE A 129 -17.84 -12.36 -3.23
CA PHE A 129 -18.83 -12.97 -2.35
C PHE A 129 -20.22 -12.33 -2.48
N GLU A 130 -20.30 -11.00 -2.55
CA GLU A 130 -21.57 -10.28 -2.80
C GLU A 130 -22.21 -10.72 -4.11
N GLN A 131 -21.42 -10.86 -5.18
CA GLN A 131 -21.91 -11.35 -6.48
C GLN A 131 -22.43 -12.79 -6.40
N GLU A 132 -21.72 -13.68 -5.71
CA GLU A 132 -22.17 -15.07 -5.56
C GLU A 132 -23.48 -15.17 -4.76
N VAL A 133 -23.67 -14.28 -3.78
CA VAL A 133 -24.93 -14.18 -3.02
C VAL A 133 -26.06 -13.69 -3.93
N ASP A 134 -25.86 -12.60 -4.68
CA ASP A 134 -26.85 -12.05 -5.60
C ASP A 134 -27.27 -13.07 -6.68
N ASP A 135 -26.30 -13.80 -7.25
CA ASP A 135 -26.56 -14.83 -8.25
C ASP A 135 -27.41 -15.99 -7.69
N ARG A 136 -27.16 -16.39 -6.44
CA ARG A 136 -27.95 -17.44 -5.78
C ARG A 136 -29.38 -17.00 -5.52
N ASP A 137 -29.59 -15.76 -5.08
CA ASP A 137 -30.92 -15.20 -4.84
C ASP A 137 -31.71 -15.11 -6.16
N ALA A 138 -31.08 -14.67 -7.25
CA ALA A 138 -31.70 -14.64 -8.57
C ALA A 138 -32.09 -16.04 -9.09
N ILE A 139 -31.26 -17.06 -8.86
CA ILE A 139 -31.58 -18.45 -9.22
C ILE A 139 -32.75 -18.98 -8.39
N ALA A 140 -32.81 -18.66 -7.10
CA ALA A 140 -33.90 -19.07 -6.22
C ALA A 140 -35.25 -18.45 -6.62
N GLU A 141 -35.27 -17.21 -7.09
CA GLU A 141 -36.48 -16.56 -7.62
C GLU A 141 -36.98 -17.17 -8.94
N ILE A 142 -36.08 -17.68 -9.79
CA ILE A 142 -36.45 -18.30 -11.08
C ILE A 142 -36.96 -19.73 -10.90
N LEU A 143 -36.46 -20.44 -9.88
CA LEU A 143 -36.77 -21.85 -9.61
C LEU A 143 -37.90 -22.06 -8.59
N GLY A 144 -38.37 -21.01 -7.92
CA GLY A 144 -39.51 -21.00 -7.00
C GLY A 144 -40.82 -20.58 -7.65
#